data_AF-A0A822CYS1-F1
#
_entry.id   AF-A0A822CYS1-F1
#
_cell.length_a   1.000
_cell.length_b   1.000
_cell.length_c   1.000
_cell.angle_alpha   90.00
_cell.angle_beta   90.00
_cell.angle_gamma   90.00
#
_symmetry.space_group_name_H-M   'P 1'
#
loop_
_entity.id
_entity.type
_entity.pdbx_description
1 polymer ?
#
loop_
_entity_poly.entity_id
_entity_poly.type
_entity_poly.pdbx_seq_one_letter_code
_entity_poly.pdbx_strand_id
1 'polypeptide(L)'
;MIKRNQQLTTGALMRYLCGNTSEKAILQVVDIKVIEKIKNDDTSIFTKCYHLILSDGKHTFSPCMLDTKVNKLIEMNFLKENSIIRIDCVIVN
;
A
#
# COMPACT_ATOMS: atom_id res chain seq x y z
N MET A 1 16.50 -11.45 11.08
CA MET A 1 17.26 -10.22 11.39
C MET A 1 16.73 -9.11 10.49
N ILE A 2 15.94 -8.17 11.01
CA ILE A 2 15.38 -7.06 10.20
C ILE A 2 16.52 -6.07 9.98
N LYS A 3 17.07 -6.01 8.76
CA LYS A 3 18.03 -4.95 8.39
C LYS A 3 17.31 -3.61 8.55
N ARG A 4 17.86 -2.70 9.35
CA ARG A 4 17.45 -1.29 9.34
C ARG A 4 17.76 -0.73 7.95
N ASN A 5 16.76 -0.68 7.08
CA ASN A 5 16.87 0.04 5.82
C ASN A 5 16.88 1.54 6.14
N GLN A 6 18.05 2.18 6.05
CA GLN A 6 18.22 3.62 6.21
C GLN A 6 17.40 4.46 5.21
N GLN A 7 16.71 3.82 4.27
CA GLN A 7 15.87 4.44 3.25
C GLN A 7 14.39 4.56 3.66
N LEU A 8 13.93 3.84 4.70
CA LEU A 8 12.51 3.88 5.12
C LEU A 8 12.23 5.06 6.06
N THR A 9 11.09 5.70 5.89
CA THR A 9 10.64 6.81 6.73
C THR A 9 10.04 6.29 8.03
N THR A 10 10.91 5.98 9.01
CA THR A 10 10.50 5.35 10.28
C THR A 10 9.42 6.14 11.03
N GLY A 11 8.39 5.41 11.50
CA GLY A 11 7.25 5.97 12.24
C GLY A 11 6.17 6.61 11.36
N ALA A 12 6.33 6.62 10.02
CA ALA A 12 5.37 7.24 9.11
C ALA A 12 3.98 6.60 9.19
N LEU A 13 3.89 5.28 9.39
CA LEU A 13 2.60 4.61 9.47
C LEU A 13 1.76 5.12 10.65
N MET A 14 2.38 5.31 11.81
CA MET A 14 1.70 5.90 12.97
C MET A 14 1.30 7.36 12.71
N ARG A 15 2.16 8.14 12.04
CA ARG A 15 1.83 9.52 11.69
C ARG A 15 0.65 9.62 10.73
N TYR A 16 0.55 8.72 9.74
CA TYR A 16 -0.62 8.61 8.88
C TYR A 16 -1.89 8.31 9.69
N LEU A 17 -1.85 7.34 10.60
CA LEU A 17 -2.99 7.02 11.47
C LEU A 17 -3.40 8.18 12.39
N CYS A 18 -2.44 9.03 12.79
CA CYS A 18 -2.72 10.27 13.53
C CYS A 18 -3.20 11.43 12.64
N GLY A 19 -3.42 11.21 11.35
CA GLY A 19 -3.96 12.20 10.41
C GLY A 19 -2.91 13.04 9.65
N ASN A 20 -1.61 12.78 9.82
CA ASN A 20 -0.57 13.47 9.06
C ASN A 20 -0.41 12.87 7.65
N THR A 21 -1.40 13.06 6.78
CA THR A 21 -1.45 12.49 5.42
C THR A 21 -0.61 13.25 4.39
N SER A 22 -0.01 14.39 4.77
CA SER A 22 0.82 15.22 3.89
C SER A 22 2.27 14.74 3.77
N GLU A 23 2.72 13.85 4.67
CA GLU A 23 4.06 13.29 4.64
C GLU A 23 4.24 12.36 3.43
N LYS A 24 5.32 12.54 2.66
CA LYS A 24 5.68 11.65 1.55
C LYS A 24 6.66 10.57 2.01
N ALA A 25 6.13 9.57 2.71
CA ALA A 25 6.94 8.53 3.34
C ALA A 25 7.46 7.49 2.34
N ILE A 26 8.67 7.00 2.58
CA ILE A 26 9.25 5.85 1.92
C ILE A 26 8.94 4.61 2.76
N LEU A 27 8.21 3.66 2.19
CA LEU A 27 7.73 2.44 2.84
C LEU A 27 8.16 1.20 2.05
N GLN A 28 8.21 0.05 2.72
CA GLN A 28 8.38 -1.24 2.09
C GLN A 28 7.02 -1.94 1.94
N VAL A 29 6.78 -2.54 0.78
CA VAL A 29 5.69 -3.50 0.57
C VAL A 29 6.12 -4.83 1.14
N VAL A 30 5.40 -5.30 2.16
CA VAL A 30 5.65 -6.59 2.82
C VAL A 30 4.85 -7.70 2.17
N ASP A 31 3.62 -7.43 1.73
CA ASP A 31 2.73 -8.40 1.10
C ASP A 31 1.67 -7.68 0.25
N ILE A 32 1.11 -8.38 -0.73
CA ILE A 32 0.04 -7.91 -1.61
C ILE A 32 -1.04 -8.99 -1.71
N LYS A 33 -2.26 -8.65 -1.29
CA LYS A 33 -3.43 -9.53 -1.36
C LYS A 33 -4.45 -8.99 -2.35
N VAL A 34 -4.91 -9.86 -3.24
CA VAL A 34 -6.02 -9.53 -4.16
C VAL A 34 -7.34 -9.67 -3.41
N ILE A 35 -8.21 -8.68 -3.59
CA ILE A 35 -9.59 -8.69 -3.17
C ILE A 35 -10.42 -8.44 -4.42
N GLU A 36 -11.22 -9.43 -4.80
CA GLU A 36 -12.15 -9.27 -5.90
C GLU A 36 -13.35 -8.45 -5.41
N LYS A 37 -13.63 -7.33 -6.09
CA LYS A 37 -14.90 -6.62 -5.93
C LYS A 37 -15.73 -6.78 -7.20
N ILE A 38 -16.94 -7.30 -7.02
CA ILE A 38 -17.98 -7.28 -8.03
C ILE A 38 -18.41 -5.82 -8.20
N LYS A 39 -18.41 -5.34 -9.45
CA LYS A 39 -18.86 -3.99 -9.77
C LYS A 39 -20.23 -4.09 -10.42
N ASN A 40 -21.27 -3.80 -9.63
CA ASN A 40 -22.68 -3.64 -10.01
C ASN A 40 -23.39 -4.90 -10.54
N ASP A 41 -24.64 -5.07 -10.08
CA ASP A 41 -25.48 -6.28 -10.20
C ASP A 41 -25.91 -6.71 -11.63
N ASP A 42 -25.39 -6.10 -12.70
CA ASP A 42 -25.81 -6.42 -14.09
C ASP A 42 -24.66 -6.60 -15.08
N THR A 43 -23.39 -6.45 -14.65
CA THR A 43 -22.24 -6.71 -15.52
C THR A 43 -21.22 -7.57 -14.77
N SER A 44 -20.83 -8.72 -15.33
CA SER A 44 -19.81 -9.62 -14.79
C SER A 44 -18.38 -9.02 -14.84
N ILE A 45 -18.24 -7.71 -14.71
CA ILE A 45 -16.97 -6.99 -14.77
C ILE A 45 -16.42 -6.88 -13.35
N PHE A 46 -15.44 -7.72 -13.04
CA PHE A 46 -14.70 -7.69 -11.78
C PHE A 46 -13.63 -6.61 -11.84
N THR A 47 -13.57 -5.74 -10.83
CA THR A 47 -12.42 -4.86 -10.63
C THR A 47 -11.57 -5.44 -9.51
N LYS A 48 -10.30 -5.75 -9.80
CA LYS A 48 -9.35 -6.18 -8.76
C LYS A 48 -9.09 -5.02 -7.81
N CYS A 49 -9.26 -5.23 -6.53
CA CYS A 49 -8.74 -4.36 -5.48
C CYS A 49 -7.53 -5.04 -4.86
N TYR A 50 -6.49 -4.30 -4.52
CA TYR A 50 -5.31 -4.86 -3.88
C TYR A 50 -5.16 -4.27 -2.48
N HIS A 51 -5.00 -5.14 -1.49
CA HIS A 51 -4.58 -4.76 -0.15
C HIS A 51 -3.08 -4.97 -0.02
N LEU A 52 -2.40 -3.92 0.43
CA LEU A 52 -0.98 -3.93 0.72
C LEU A 52 -0.79 -4.08 2.23
N ILE A 53 0.21 -4.88 2.60
CA ILE A 53 0.84 -4.82 3.92
C ILE A 53 2.08 -3.95 3.76
N LEU A 54 2.17 -2.86 4.51
CA LEU A 54 3.27 -1.88 4.40
C LEU A 54 4.10 -1.85 5.68
N SER A 55 5.40 -1.58 5.55
CA SER A 55 6.30 -1.36 6.68
C SER A 55 7.09 -0.06 6.55
N ASP A 56 7.22 0.67 7.66
CA ASP A 56 8.10 1.83 7.79
C ASP A 56 9.48 1.48 8.41
N GLY A 57 9.76 0.18 8.56
CA GLY A 57 10.97 -0.35 9.20
C GLY A 57 10.88 -0.48 10.73
N LYS A 58 9.85 0.09 11.37
CA LYS A 58 9.54 -0.07 12.80
C LYS A 58 8.17 -0.70 13.02
N HIS A 59 7.18 -0.27 12.26
CA HIS A 59 5.81 -0.76 12.29
C HIS A 59 5.49 -1.44 10.97
N THR A 60 4.55 -2.38 11.04
CA THR A 60 3.93 -3.01 9.87
C THR A 60 2.44 -2.82 10.01
N PHE A 61 1.77 -2.35 8.95
CA PHE A 61 0.35 -2.02 8.97
C PHE A 61 -0.41 -2.73 7.86
N SER A 62 -1.62 -3.18 8.20
CA SER A 62 -2.59 -3.82 7.32
C SER A 62 -4.00 -3.56 7.85
N PRO A 63 -5.02 -3.34 7.00
CA PRO A 63 -4.96 -3.30 5.53
C PRO A 63 -4.79 -1.87 4.95
N CYS A 64 -3.89 -1.70 3.98
CA CYS A 64 -3.84 -0.51 3.12
C CYS A 64 -4.44 -0.84 1.75
N MET A 65 -5.48 -0.13 1.31
CA MET A 65 -6.05 -0.36 -0.02
C MET A 65 -5.32 0.47 -1.09
N LEU A 66 -4.93 -0.18 -2.18
CA LEU A 66 -4.39 0.50 -3.35
C LEU A 66 -5.54 1.10 -4.19
N ASP A 67 -5.39 2.34 -4.64
CA ASP A 67 -6.33 2.95 -5.59
C ASP A 67 -6.34 2.14 -6.89
N THR A 68 -7.54 1.80 -7.38
CA THR A 68 -7.72 1.00 -8.60
C THR A 68 -7.07 1.63 -9.83
N LYS A 69 -6.89 2.96 -9.83
CA LYS A 69 -6.18 3.69 -10.89
C LYS A 69 -4.71 3.28 -11.04
N VAL A 70 -4.08 2.78 -9.98
CA VAL A 70 -2.66 2.37 -10.00
C VAL A 70 -2.46 0.85 -9.94
N ASN A 71 -3.54 0.07 -10.07
CA ASN A 71 -3.48 -1.41 -10.17
C ASN A 71 -2.51 -1.92 -11.23
N LYS A 72 -2.37 -1.19 -12.34
CA LYS A 72 -1.43 -1.51 -13.43
C LYS A 72 0.00 -1.70 -12.94
N LEU A 73 0.41 -1.04 -11.85
CA LEU A 73 1.75 -1.23 -11.28
C LEU A 73 1.96 -2.65 -10.76
N ILE A 74 0.94 -3.29 -10.19
CA ILE A 74 1.01 -4.70 -9.76
C ILE A 74 0.92 -5.61 -10.97
N GLU A 75 -0.01 -5.36 -11.88
CA GLU A 75 -0.24 -6.19 -13.07
C GLU A 75 0.99 -6.22 -14.00
N MET A 76 1.73 -5.13 -14.06
CA MET A 76 2.98 -5.02 -14.81
C MET A 76 4.23 -5.38 -13.98
N ASN A 77 4.06 -5.89 -12.75
CA ASN A 77 5.13 -6.33 -11.85
C ASN A 77 6.13 -5.23 -11.42
N PHE A 78 5.75 -3.95 -11.53
CA PHE A 78 6.51 -2.80 -11.00
C PHE A 78 6.33 -2.64 -9.49
N LEU A 79 5.15 -3.00 -8.97
CA LEU A 79 4.84 -3.04 -7.56
C LEU A 79 4.64 -4.49 -7.13
N LYS A 80 5.53 -4.99 -6.28
CA LYS A 80 5.52 -6.38 -5.80
C LYS A 80 5.99 -6.46 -4.36
N GLU A 81 5.93 -7.65 -3.77
CA GLU A 81 6.51 -7.92 -2.47
C GLU A 81 7.97 -7.46 -2.42
N ASN A 82 8.38 -6.88 -1.29
CA ASN A 82 9.69 -6.29 -1.03
C ASN A 82 10.02 -5.02 -1.81
N SER A 83 9.13 -4.48 -2.64
CA SER A 83 9.31 -3.17 -3.27
C SER A 83 9.44 -2.05 -2.22
N ILE A 84 10.34 -1.10 -2.47
CA ILE A 84 10.45 0.15 -1.71
C ILE A 84 9.72 1.24 -2.51
N ILE A 85 8.72 1.87 -1.90
CA ILE A 85 7.84 2.84 -2.56
C ILE A 85 7.81 4.15 -1.80
N ARG A 86 7.59 5.25 -2.51
CA ARG A 86 7.22 6.55 -1.91
C ARG A 86 5.71 6.74 -2.01
N ILE A 87 5.08 7.03 -0.89
CA ILE A 87 3.65 7.36 -0.85
C ILE A 87 3.50 8.84 -1.15
N ASP A 88 2.91 9.19 -2.29
CA ASP A 88 2.68 10.57 -2.68
C ASP A 88 1.31 11.11 -2.20
N CYS A 89 0.34 10.23 -1.98
CA CYS A 89 -0.99 10.56 -1.47
C CYS A 89 -1.56 9.38 -0.67
N VAL A 90 -2.17 9.68 0.48
CA VAL A 90 -2.86 8.70 1.33
C VAL A 90 -4.16 9.31 1.84
N ILE A 91 -5.20 8.48 1.89
CA ILE A 91 -6.49 8.81 2.51
C ILE A 91 -6.64 7.87 3.70
N VAL A 92 -6.98 8.43 4.86
CA VAL A 92 -7.24 7.68 6.10
C VAL A 92 -8.72 7.84 6.40
N ASN A 93 -9.42 6.71 6.52
CA ASN A 93 -10.84 6.63 6.84
C ASN A 93 -11.04 6.22 8.31
#